data_AF-A0A0Q7I209-F1
#
_entry.id   AF-A0A0Q7I209-F1
#
_cell.length_a   1.000
_cell.length_b   1.000
_cell.length_c   1.000
_cell.angle_alpha   90.00
_cell.angle_beta   90.00
_cell.angle_gamma   90.00
#
_symmetry.space_group_name_H-M   'P 1'
#
loop_
_entity.id
_entity.type
_entity.pdbx_description
1 polymer ?
#
loop_
_entity_poly.entity_id
_entity_poly.type
_entity_poly.pdbx_seq_one_letter_code
_entity_poly.pdbx_strand_id
1 'polypeptide(L)'
;MTQLSGRIVAGIGFASAATADEVIGLIEASLAEAGLASGHLAAIATHRRKLGTMLPLSVAAHFGVPLRLLDDRDLPMLGLAEGAAAAAGPLRLGKRKSAYATCALADCRPGFTIAAFGQPPISSAAMASSRLATSLAGP
;
A
#
# COMPACT_ATOMS: atom_id res chain seq x y z
N MET A 1 -10.28 26.98 1.20
CA MET A 1 -10.40 25.60 0.71
C MET A 1 -9.02 25.14 0.28
N THR A 2 -8.25 24.56 1.20
CA THR A 2 -6.87 24.14 0.92
C THR A 2 -6.92 22.82 0.17
N GLN A 3 -6.61 22.84 -1.12
CA GLN A 3 -6.23 21.65 -1.86
C GLN A 3 -5.18 20.91 -1.01
N LEU A 4 -5.43 19.66 -0.62
CA LEU A 4 -4.41 18.80 -0.02
C LEU A 4 -3.40 18.41 -1.11
N SER A 5 -2.59 19.37 -1.54
CA SER A 5 -1.34 19.11 -2.24
C SER A 5 -0.40 18.44 -1.24
N GLY A 6 0.04 17.21 -1.50
CA GLY A 6 1.03 16.52 -0.65
C GLY A 6 0.61 15.17 -0.06
N ARG A 7 -0.39 14.48 -0.64
CA ARG A 7 -0.66 13.08 -0.26
C ARG A 7 0.37 12.14 -0.89
N ILE A 8 0.91 11.23 -0.10
CA ILE A 8 2.01 10.34 -0.48
C ILE A 8 1.60 8.89 -0.31
N VAL A 9 2.05 8.02 -1.20
CA VAL A 9 2.00 6.57 -0.99
C VAL A 9 3.41 6.06 -0.68
N ALA A 10 3.52 5.27 0.38
CA ALA A 10 4.75 4.53 0.67
C ALA A 10 4.65 3.12 0.11
N GLY A 11 5.52 2.80 -0.85
CA GLY A 11 5.70 1.45 -1.36
C GLY A 11 6.73 0.70 -0.53
N ILE A 12 6.39 -0.51 -0.07
CA ILE A 12 7.28 -1.33 0.76
C ILE A 12 7.58 -2.68 0.13
N GLY A 13 8.80 -3.15 0.35
CA GLY A 13 9.22 -4.53 0.14
C GLY A 13 10.02 -5.02 1.33
N PHE A 14 9.93 -6.31 1.64
CA PHE A 14 10.61 -6.88 2.81
C PHE A 14 10.93 -8.37 2.62
N ALA A 15 11.97 -8.85 3.30
CA ALA A 15 12.30 -10.27 3.41
C ALA A 15 11.55 -10.91 4.59
N SER A 16 11.54 -12.24 4.67
CA SER A 16 10.82 -12.97 5.73
C SER A 16 11.33 -12.68 7.15
N ALA A 17 12.56 -12.19 7.28
CA ALA A 17 13.17 -11.82 8.56
C ALA A 17 12.83 -10.39 9.02
N ALA A 18 12.16 -9.59 8.19
CA ALA A 18 11.80 -8.22 8.56
C ALA A 18 10.79 -8.19 9.71
N THR A 19 10.88 -7.16 10.55
CA THR A 19 9.91 -6.91 11.62
C THR A 19 9.02 -5.71 11.29
N ALA A 20 7.88 -5.58 11.99
CA ALA A 20 7.01 -4.42 11.81
C ALA A 20 7.74 -3.12 12.19
N ASP A 21 8.46 -3.11 13.32
CA ASP A 21 9.22 -1.95 13.80
C ASP A 21 10.30 -1.52 12.81
N GLU A 22 11.00 -2.47 12.18
CA GLU A 22 11.99 -2.16 11.15
C GLU A 22 11.35 -1.45 9.95
N VAL A 23 10.19 -1.91 9.49
CA VAL A 23 9.50 -1.29 8.36
C VAL A 23 8.89 0.05 8.74
N ILE A 24 8.32 0.17 9.94
CA ILE A 24 7.78 1.43 10.49
C ILE A 24 8.90 2.47 10.56
N GLY A 25 10.01 2.15 11.22
CA GLY A 25 11.14 3.06 11.35
C GLY A 25 11.74 3.45 10.00
N LEU A 26 11.77 2.52 9.04
CA LEU A 26 12.21 2.83 7.67
C LEU A 26 11.25 3.80 6.95
N ILE A 27 9.93 3.66 7.13
CA ILE A 27 8.95 4.59 6.55
C ILE A 27 9.09 5.96 7.20
N GLU A 28 9.17 6.04 8.54
CA GLU A 28 9.34 7.30 9.26
C GLU A 28 10.62 8.03 8.85
N ALA A 29 11.75 7.32 8.77
CA ALA A 29 13.01 7.88 8.29
C ALA A 29 12.89 8.39 6.84
N SER A 30 12.20 7.65 5.97
CA SER A 30 11.99 8.04 4.57
C SER A 30 11.11 9.28 4.45
N LEU A 31 10.05 9.37 5.27
CA LEU A 31 9.20 10.56 5.33
C LEU A 31 9.96 11.78 5.84
N ALA A 32 10.74 11.61 6.91
CA ALA A 32 11.59 12.68 7.46
C ALA A 32 12.62 13.17 6.44
N GLU A 33 13.29 12.26 5.72
CA GLU A 33 14.23 12.60 4.63
C GLU A 33 13.55 13.41 3.53
N ALA A 34 12.31 13.08 3.20
CA ALA A 34 11.50 13.78 2.21
C ALA A 34 10.80 15.04 2.74
N GLY A 35 11.04 15.44 4.00
CA GLY A 35 10.42 16.62 4.62
C GLY A 35 8.91 16.48 4.88
N LEU A 36 8.43 15.26 5.09
CA LEU A 36 7.01 14.91 5.22
C LEU A 36 6.70 14.41 6.63
N ALA A 37 5.53 14.81 7.15
CA ALA A 37 4.93 14.18 8.33
C ALA A 37 4.12 12.93 7.95
N SER A 38 3.95 11.98 8.88
CA SER A 38 3.14 10.77 8.69
C SER A 38 1.69 11.04 8.27
N GLY A 39 1.11 12.18 8.68
CA GLY A 39 -0.22 12.62 8.24
C GLY A 39 -0.37 12.87 6.73
N HIS A 40 0.74 12.92 5.97
CA HIS A 40 0.72 12.99 4.52
C HIS A 40 0.54 11.62 3.85
N LEU A 41 0.73 10.51 4.58
CA LEU A 41 0.51 9.18 4.04
C LEU A 41 -0.98 8.98 3.72
N ALA A 42 -1.25 8.56 2.48
CA ALA A 42 -2.57 8.18 2.03
C ALA A 42 -2.78 6.66 2.08
N ALA A 43 -1.73 5.89 1.85
CA ALA A 43 -1.74 4.43 1.86
C ALA A 43 -0.32 3.86 2.01
N ILE A 44 -0.23 2.62 2.50
CA ILE A 44 0.93 1.77 2.32
C ILE A 44 0.65 0.83 1.15
N ALA A 45 1.61 0.62 0.26
CA ALA A 45 1.48 -0.21 -0.93
C ALA A 45 2.53 -1.31 -0.97
N THR A 46 2.14 -2.52 -1.39
CA THR A 46 3.09 -3.62 -1.65
C THR A 46 2.52 -4.60 -2.67
N HIS A 47 3.34 -5.55 -3.12
CA HIS A 47 2.90 -6.60 -4.03
C HIS A 47 2.03 -7.63 -3.30
N ARG A 48 0.97 -8.14 -3.96
CA ARG A 48 0.05 -9.13 -3.40
C ARG A 48 0.73 -10.36 -2.79
N ARG A 49 1.80 -10.84 -3.42
CA ARG A 49 2.65 -11.96 -2.92
C ARG A 49 3.22 -11.75 -1.50
N LYS A 50 3.23 -10.52 -0.98
CA LYS A 50 3.71 -10.19 0.37
C LYS A 50 2.64 -10.33 1.45
N LEU A 51 1.39 -10.66 1.11
CA LEU A 51 0.32 -10.94 2.08
C LEU A 51 0.47 -12.25 2.86
N GLY A 52 1.48 -13.08 2.59
CA GLY A 52 1.68 -14.33 3.33
C GLY A 52 2.03 -14.14 4.82
N THR A 53 2.19 -12.90 5.28
CA THR A 53 2.48 -12.55 6.68
C THR A 53 1.60 -11.38 7.14
N MET A 54 1.50 -11.20 8.46
CA MET A 54 0.77 -10.07 9.07
C MET A 54 1.52 -8.73 8.99
N LEU A 55 2.81 -8.75 8.64
CA LEU A 55 3.69 -7.58 8.67
C LEU A 55 3.11 -6.35 7.93
N PRO A 56 2.70 -6.42 6.65
CA PRO A 56 2.24 -5.24 5.93
C PRO A 56 0.92 -4.69 6.49
N LEU A 57 0.09 -5.54 7.10
CA LEU A 57 -1.14 -5.13 7.76
C LEU A 57 -0.84 -4.40 9.07
N SER A 58 0.08 -4.92 9.89
CA SER A 58 0.50 -4.26 11.14
C SER A 58 1.12 -2.89 10.88
N VAL A 59 1.94 -2.76 9.84
CA VAL A 59 2.54 -1.49 9.42
C VAL A 59 1.46 -0.48 9.00
N ALA A 60 0.51 -0.90 8.15
CA ALA A 60 -0.57 -0.01 7.72
C ALA A 60 -1.47 0.44 8.88
N ALA A 61 -1.78 -0.49 9.80
CA ALA A 61 -2.53 -0.19 11.02
C ALA A 61 -1.81 0.82 11.93
N HIS A 62 -0.48 0.70 12.07
CA HIS A 62 0.33 1.64 12.84
C HIS A 62 0.18 3.09 12.34
N PHE A 63 0.24 3.31 11.02
CA PHE A 63 0.07 4.63 10.43
C PHE A 63 -1.40 5.07 10.29
N GLY A 64 -2.37 4.20 10.59
CA GLY A 64 -3.80 4.51 10.43
C GLY A 64 -4.24 4.70 8.97
N VAL A 65 -3.51 4.11 8.01
CA VAL A 65 -3.77 4.23 6.57
C VAL A 65 -4.11 2.88 5.96
N PRO A 66 -4.86 2.82 4.85
CA PRO A 66 -5.11 1.55 4.18
C PRO A 66 -3.82 0.94 3.61
N LEU A 67 -3.70 -0.38 3.74
CA LEU A 67 -2.79 -1.16 2.91
C LEU A 67 -3.40 -1.31 1.50
N ARG A 68 -2.57 -1.35 0.46
CA ARG A 68 -2.98 -1.58 -0.92
C ARG A 68 -2.06 -2.59 -1.59
N LEU A 69 -2.67 -3.49 -2.32
CA LEU A 69 -2.01 -4.63 -2.93
C LEU A 69 -2.04 -4.47 -4.45
N LEU A 70 -0.86 -4.59 -5.02
CA LEU A 70 -0.65 -4.50 -6.45
C LEU A 70 -0.25 -5.86 -6.98
N ASP A 71 -0.74 -6.20 -8.17
CA ASP A 71 -0.33 -7.40 -8.89
C ASP A 71 0.75 -7.05 -9.92
N ASP A 72 1.42 -8.04 -10.51
CA ASP A 72 2.55 -7.81 -11.45
C ASP A 72 2.18 -6.90 -12.64
N ARG A 73 0.89 -6.80 -12.98
CA ARG A 73 0.37 -5.90 -14.03
C ARG A 73 0.44 -4.41 -13.65
N ASP A 74 0.45 -4.12 -12.35
CA ASP A 74 0.38 -2.76 -11.82
C ASP A 74 1.75 -2.20 -11.44
N LEU A 75 2.81 -3.03 -11.44
CA LEU A 75 4.16 -2.59 -11.12
C LEU A 75 4.94 -2.25 -12.40
N PRO A 76 5.43 -1.02 -12.57
CA PRO A 76 6.45 -0.73 -13.58
C PRO A 76 7.71 -1.56 -13.32
N MET A 77 8.64 -1.65 -14.29
CA MET A 77 9.93 -2.39 -14.18
C MET A 77 10.91 -1.89 -13.10
N LEU A 78 10.42 -1.15 -12.11
CA LEU A 78 11.15 -0.71 -10.92
C LEU A 78 11.13 -1.83 -9.87
N GLY A 79 12.07 -1.80 -8.91
CA GLY A 79 12.05 -2.74 -7.79
C GLY A 79 10.72 -2.67 -7.03
N LEU A 80 10.33 -3.75 -6.33
CA LEU A 80 8.98 -3.90 -5.76
C LEU A 80 8.47 -2.70 -4.94
N ALA A 81 9.31 -2.08 -4.10
CA ALA A 81 8.94 -0.89 -3.33
C ALA A 81 8.68 0.33 -4.23
N GLU A 82 9.58 0.60 -5.17
CA GLU A 82 9.46 1.73 -6.10
C GLU A 82 8.29 1.54 -7.06
N GLY A 83 8.08 0.32 -7.58
CA GLY A 83 6.94 0.02 -8.44
C GLY A 83 5.60 0.20 -7.71
N ALA A 84 5.51 -0.30 -6.47
CA ALA A 84 4.30 -0.13 -5.66
C ALA A 84 3.99 1.34 -5.35
N ALA A 85 5.02 2.16 -5.06
CA ALA A 85 4.84 3.59 -4.85
C ALA A 85 4.46 4.29 -6.17
N ALA A 86 5.20 4.05 -7.26
CA ALA A 86 5.06 4.72 -8.54
C ALA A 86 3.68 4.50 -9.21
N ALA A 87 2.97 3.45 -8.85
CA ALA A 87 1.59 3.25 -9.26
C ALA A 87 0.65 4.39 -8.82
N ALA A 88 0.98 5.12 -7.75
CA ALA A 88 0.24 6.32 -7.32
C ALA A 88 0.59 7.59 -8.13
N GLY A 89 1.81 7.69 -8.68
CA GLY A 89 2.33 8.89 -9.34
C GLY A 89 3.86 8.95 -9.35
N PRO A 90 4.47 10.11 -9.60
CA PRO A 90 5.93 10.23 -9.70
C PRO A 90 6.60 9.94 -8.34
N LEU A 91 7.77 9.29 -8.39
CA LEU A 91 8.56 9.05 -7.19
C LEU A 91 9.07 10.37 -6.62
N ARG A 92 8.78 10.60 -5.34
CA ARG A 92 9.35 11.69 -4.54
C ARG A 92 10.66 11.27 -3.90
N LEU A 93 10.73 10.01 -3.46
CA LEU A 93 11.93 9.42 -2.91
C LEU A 93 12.12 8.02 -3.51
N GLY A 94 13.27 7.81 -4.15
CA GLY A 94 13.69 6.48 -4.59
C GLY A 94 13.94 5.56 -3.40
N LYS A 95 14.24 4.28 -3.66
CA LYS A 95 14.28 3.30 -2.56
C LYS A 95 15.31 3.65 -1.47
N ARG A 96 14.89 3.49 -0.21
CA ARG A 96 15.72 3.39 0.99
C ARG A 96 15.62 1.98 1.53
N LYS A 97 16.67 1.52 2.22
CA LYS A 97 16.80 0.13 2.67
C LYS A 97 17.21 0.09 4.12
N SER A 98 16.65 -0.88 4.84
CA SER A 98 17.18 -1.41 6.09
C SER A 98 17.83 -2.78 5.84
N ALA A 99 18.06 -3.56 6.89
CA ALA A 99 18.64 -4.90 6.76
C ALA A 99 17.73 -5.86 5.97
N TYR A 100 16.42 -5.81 6.21
CA TYR A 100 15.44 -6.73 5.64
C TYR A 100 14.26 -6.03 4.95
N ALA A 101 14.23 -4.71 4.90
CA ALA A 101 13.15 -3.96 4.27
C ALA A 101 13.63 -2.88 3.29
N THR A 102 12.71 -2.44 2.43
CA THR A 102 12.90 -1.40 1.44
C THR A 102 11.64 -0.55 1.39
N CYS A 103 11.80 0.77 1.34
CA CYS A 103 10.72 1.76 1.26
C CYS A 103 10.99 2.73 0.10
N ALA A 104 9.96 3.14 -0.62
CA ALA A 104 10.02 4.24 -1.59
C ALA A 104 8.75 5.09 -1.45
N LEU A 105 8.83 6.39 -1.80
CA LEU A 105 7.71 7.33 -1.66
C LEU A 105 7.33 7.92 -3.00
N ALA A 106 6.04 8.00 -3.29
CA ALA A 106 5.51 8.64 -4.48
C ALA A 106 4.42 9.66 -4.17
N ASP A 107 4.41 10.73 -4.95
CA ASP A 107 3.32 11.70 -4.94
C ASP A 107 2.05 11.10 -5.53
N CYS A 108 0.91 11.36 -4.88
CA CYS A 108 -0.38 11.06 -5.47
C CYS A 108 -0.63 12.01 -6.66
N ARG A 109 -0.76 11.47 -7.87
CA ARG A 109 -1.07 12.25 -9.08
C ARG A 109 -2.43 12.97 -8.97
N PRO A 110 -2.68 14.02 -9.78
CA PRO A 110 -4.01 14.61 -9.86
C PRO A 110 -5.09 13.55 -10.16
N GLY A 111 -6.20 13.59 -9.41
CA GLY A 111 -7.28 12.60 -9.53
C GLY A 111 -7.01 11.26 -8.86
N PHE A 112 -5.90 11.10 -8.12
CA PHE A 112 -5.66 9.91 -7.32
C PHE A 112 -6.79 9.69 -6.32
N THR A 113 -7.36 8.49 -6.32
CA THR A 113 -8.33 8.06 -5.31
C THR A 113 -7.87 6.76 -4.68
N ILE A 114 -7.96 6.69 -3.36
CA ILE A 114 -7.63 5.48 -2.60
C ILE A 114 -8.49 4.29 -3.04
N ALA A 115 -9.73 4.52 -3.43
CA ALA A 115 -10.66 3.48 -3.88
C ALA A 115 -10.22 2.82 -5.21
N ALA A 116 -9.57 3.56 -6.10
CA ALA A 116 -9.09 3.05 -7.40
C ALA A 116 -7.63 2.57 -7.36
N PHE A 117 -6.93 2.74 -6.23
CA PHE A 117 -5.52 2.43 -6.10
C PHE A 117 -5.30 1.04 -5.48
N GLY A 118 -4.92 0.06 -6.30
CA GLY A 118 -4.66 -1.32 -5.87
C GLY A 118 -5.88 -1.98 -5.22
N GLN A 119 -5.77 -3.28 -4.96
CA GLN A 119 -6.79 -3.99 -4.19
C GLN A 119 -6.63 -3.70 -2.70
N PRO A 120 -7.71 -3.42 -1.95
CA PRO A 120 -7.62 -3.40 -0.49
C PRO A 120 -7.21 -4.80 0.02
N PRO A 121 -6.49 -4.90 1.15
CA PRO A 121 -6.38 -6.17 1.84
C PRO A 121 -7.78 -6.70 2.11
N ILE A 122 -7.96 -7.97 1.85
CA ILE A 122 -9.25 -8.63 1.75
C ILE A 122 -10.06 -8.40 3.05
N SER A 123 -11.11 -7.58 2.99
CA SER A 123 -12.28 -7.71 3.87
C SER A 123 -13.35 -8.50 3.11
N SER A 124 -13.16 -9.82 3.02
CA SER A 124 -14.15 -10.74 2.44
C SER A 124 -15.17 -11.14 3.48
N ALA A 125 -16.00 -10.19 3.88
CA ALA A 125 -17.28 -10.46 4.52
C ALA A 125 -18.39 -9.76 3.72
N ALA A 126 -18.57 -10.07 2.43
CA ALA A 126 -19.76 -9.61 1.69
C ALA A 126 -20.08 -10.29 0.34
N MET A 127 -19.13 -10.82 -0.45
CA MET A 127 -19.45 -11.25 -1.83
C MET A 127 -19.18 -12.73 -2.12
N ALA A 128 -19.80 -13.58 -1.30
CA ALA A 128 -20.11 -14.97 -1.67
C ALA A 128 -21.50 -15.43 -1.19
N SER A 129 -22.40 -14.50 -0.84
CA SER A 129 -23.74 -14.84 -0.32
C SER A 129 -24.92 -14.46 -1.23
N SER A 130 -24.70 -13.97 -2.46
CA SER A 130 -25.80 -13.46 -3.31
C SER A 130 -25.91 -14.07 -4.72
N ARG A 131 -25.66 -15.38 -4.90
CA ARG A 131 -26.10 -16.11 -6.12
C ARG A 131 -26.58 -17.54 -5.87
N LEU A 132 -27.22 -17.81 -4.74
CA LEU A 132 -27.92 -19.09 -4.49
C LEU A 132 -29.26 -18.83 -3.79
N ALA A 133 -30.18 -18.16 -4.49
CA ALA A 133 -31.59 -18.08 -4.12
C ALA A 133 -32.47 -17.83 -5.34
N THR A 134 -32.32 -18.65 -6.39
CA THR A 134 -33.38 -18.85 -7.39
C THR A 134 -33.51 -20.34 -7.67
N SER A 135 -34.11 -21.05 -6.71
CA SER A 135 -34.81 -22.29 -7.02
C SER A 135 -36.23 -22.16 -6.48
N LEU A 136 -37.11 -21.56 -7.29
CA LEU A 136 -38.53 -21.82 -7.23
C LEU A 136 -38.81 -22.87 -8.30
N ALA A 137 -38.64 -24.13 -7.93
CA ALA A 137 -39.28 -25.24 -8.60
C ALA A 137 -40.31 -25.80 -7.61
N GLY A 138 -41.55 -25.35 -7.73
CA GLY A 138 -42.70 -26.03 -7.13
C GLY A 138 -43.26 -27.05 -8.13
N PRO A 139 -43.79 -28.20 -7.67
CA PRO A 139 -44.70 -29.02 -8.47
C PRO A 139 -46.08 -28.38 -8.59
#